data_AF-A0A954BCH4-F1
#
_entry.id   AF-A0A954BCH4-F1
#
_cell.length_a   1.000
_cell.length_b   1.000
_cell.length_c   1.000
_cell.angle_alpha   90.00
_cell.angle_beta   90.00
_cell.angle_gamma   90.00
#
_symmetry.space_group_name_H-M   'P 1'
#
loop_
_entity.id
_entity.type
_entity.pdbx_description
1 polymer ?
#
loop_
_entity_poly.entity_id
_entity_poly.type
_entity_poly.pdbx_seq_one_letter_code
_entity_poly.pdbx_strand_id
1 'polypeptide(L)'
;MSDLLLLLLGPSPEAPLRWGVFGETRLIEGGWIESAAELGDLPAPALSAARTVALLPGEQVASRPMPAAPRGAAKLQAAAGYLMEDELGESAEALRIAVAGERTPPLAIAAKAAIVDAWADAFAAAGVECDVLSADYLALPSSAEA
;
A
#
# COMPACT_ATOMS: atom_id res chain seq x y z
N MET A 1 -23.02 1.86 -7.83
CA MET A 1 -22.29 1.30 -6.68
C MET A 1 -20.84 1.65 -6.94
N SER A 2 -20.15 2.25 -5.98
CA SER A 2 -18.72 2.53 -6.12
C SER A 2 -17.96 1.30 -5.65
N ASP A 3 -17.11 0.74 -6.51
CA ASP A 3 -16.47 -0.54 -6.22
C ASP A 3 -15.13 -0.34 -5.50
N LEU A 4 -14.43 0.75 -5.81
CA LEU A 4 -13.07 1.00 -5.36
C LEU A 4 -12.83 2.49 -5.12
N LEU A 5 -12.36 2.84 -3.92
CA LEU A 5 -11.66 4.07 -3.62
C LEU A 5 -10.15 3.81 -3.74
N LEU A 6 -9.48 4.53 -4.65
CA LEU A 6 -8.03 4.49 -4.81
C LEU A 6 -7.43 5.79 -4.26
N LEU A 7 -6.44 5.66 -3.38
CA LEU A 7 -5.69 6.77 -2.81
C LEU A 7 -4.23 6.69 -3.27
N LEU A 8 -3.73 7.73 -3.90
CA LEU A 8 -2.30 7.92 -4.17
C LEU A 8 -1.75 8.83 -3.08
N LEU A 9 -1.07 8.23 -2.11
CA LEU A 9 -0.62 8.90 -0.90
C LEU A 9 0.59 9.81 -1.14
N GLY A 10 0.73 10.81 -0.27
CA GLY A 10 1.95 11.62 -0.17
C GLY A 10 3.02 10.96 0.72
N PRO A 11 4.17 11.61 0.93
CA PRO A 11 5.24 11.11 1.80
C PRO A 11 4.85 11.03 3.29
N SER A 12 3.80 11.72 3.72
CA SER A 12 3.24 11.65 5.07
C SER A 12 1.76 12.04 5.06
N PRO A 13 1.01 11.79 6.16
CA PRO A 13 -0.39 12.20 6.27
C PRO A 13 -0.65 13.70 6.12
N GLU A 14 0.34 14.54 6.40
CA GLU A 14 0.25 16.01 6.27
C GLU A 14 0.52 16.50 4.84
N ALA A 15 0.96 15.61 3.96
CA ALA A 15 1.24 15.94 2.57
C ALA A 15 -0.01 15.76 1.69
N PRO A 16 -0.10 16.51 0.57
CA PRO A 16 -1.18 16.35 -0.38
C PRO A 16 -1.24 14.93 -0.94
N LEU A 17 -2.47 14.45 -1.14
CA LEU A 17 -2.73 13.16 -1.76
C LEU A 17 -3.80 13.27 -2.85
N ARG A 18 -3.80 12.31 -3.77
CA ARG A 18 -4.83 12.21 -4.82
C ARG A 18 -5.76 11.06 -4.51
N TRP A 19 -7.02 11.21 -4.87
CA TRP A 19 -8.01 10.16 -4.70
C TRP A 19 -8.84 9.99 -5.97
N GLY A 20 -9.40 8.80 -6.14
CA GLY A 20 -10.30 8.50 -7.23
C GLY A 20 -11.23 7.36 -6.87
N VAL A 21 -12.50 7.50 -7.25
CA VAL A 21 -13.53 6.48 -7.09
C VAL A 21 -13.78 5.82 -8.44
N PHE A 22 -13.69 4.51 -8.48
CA PHE A 22 -13.88 3.71 -9.67
C PHE A 22 -15.14 2.86 -9.56
N GLY A 23 -15.85 2.74 -10.68
CA GLY A 23 -16.93 1.77 -10.86
C GLY A 23 -16.71 0.97 -12.12
N GLU A 24 -16.83 -0.36 -12.01
CA GLU A 24 -16.57 -1.38 -13.02
C GLU A 24 -15.19 -1.27 -13.70
N THR A 25 -14.99 -0.26 -14.55
CA THR A 25 -13.79 -0.09 -15.38
C THR A 25 -13.38 1.37 -15.59
N ARG A 26 -14.07 2.33 -14.95
CA ARG A 26 -13.79 3.76 -15.16
C ARG A 26 -13.75 4.55 -13.87
N LEU A 27 -13.00 5.65 -13.92
CA LEU A 27 -13.06 6.70 -12.91
C LEU A 27 -14.44 7.37 -12.97
N ILE A 28 -15.13 7.38 -11.84
CA ILE A 28 -16.40 8.09 -11.65
C ILE A 28 -16.11 9.53 -11.24
N GLU A 29 -15.23 9.69 -10.25
CA GLU A 29 -14.88 10.98 -9.65
C GLU A 29 -13.48 10.89 -9.05
N GLY A 30 -12.78 12.01 -8.96
CA GLY A 30 -11.47 12.06 -8.32
C GLY A 30 -11.01 13.49 -8.11
N GLY A 31 -9.97 13.65 -7.31
CA GLY A 31 -9.45 14.95 -6.93
C GLY A 31 -8.14 14.87 -6.17
N TRP A 32 -7.81 16.00 -5.55
CA TRP A 32 -6.74 16.13 -4.57
C TRP A 32 -7.32 16.57 -3.23
N ILE A 33 -6.59 16.33 -2.16
CA ILE A 33 -6.79 16.96 -0.84
C ILE A 33 -5.41 17.36 -0.30
N GLU A 34 -5.34 18.36 0.57
CA GLU A 34 -4.06 18.89 1.05
C GLU A 34 -3.43 18.02 2.13
N SER A 35 -4.25 17.22 2.84
CA SER A 35 -3.78 16.27 3.84
C SER A 35 -4.80 15.17 4.13
N ALA A 36 -4.37 14.14 4.85
CA ALA A 36 -5.21 13.05 5.32
C ALA A 36 -6.34 13.50 6.27
N ALA A 37 -6.24 14.69 6.86
CA ALA A 37 -7.29 15.25 7.73
C ALA A 37 -8.63 15.46 6.97
N GLU A 38 -8.57 15.62 5.65
CA GLU A 38 -9.74 15.83 4.79
C GLU A 38 -10.33 14.50 4.25
N LEU A 39 -9.76 13.34 4.62
CA LEU A 39 -10.25 12.04 4.13
C LEU A 39 -11.70 11.76 4.52
N GLY A 40 -12.13 12.22 5.70
CA GLY A 40 -13.51 12.10 6.18
C GLY A 40 -14.50 12.99 5.43
N ASP A 41 -14.01 14.00 4.70
CA ASP A 41 -14.82 14.96 3.95
C ASP A 41 -14.92 14.59 2.46
N LEU A 42 -14.38 13.44 2.05
CA LEU A 42 -14.51 12.94 0.69
C LEU A 42 -15.99 12.78 0.31
N PRO A 43 -16.35 12.97 -0.98
CA PRO A 43 -17.74 12.90 -1.40
C PRO A 43 -18.32 11.50 -1.17
N ALA A 44 -19.64 11.43 -0.99
CA ALA A 44 -20.35 10.20 -0.61
C ALA A 44 -19.99 8.95 -1.43
N PRO A 45 -19.80 9.01 -2.78
CA PRO A 45 -19.36 7.85 -3.56
C PRO A 45 -18.01 7.28 -3.13
N ALA A 46 -17.11 8.10 -2.57
CA ALA A 46 -15.81 7.67 -2.04
C ALA A 46 -15.96 7.00 -0.68
N LEU A 47 -16.70 7.63 0.24
CA LEU A 47 -16.94 7.11 1.59
C LEU A 47 -17.77 5.81 1.59
N SER A 48 -18.57 5.58 0.53
CA SER A 48 -19.36 4.37 0.37
C SER A 48 -18.74 3.33 -0.57
N ALA A 49 -17.46 3.46 -0.93
CA ALA A 49 -16.81 2.49 -1.80
C ALA A 49 -16.70 1.13 -1.11
N ALA A 50 -16.90 0.04 -1.86
CA ALA A 50 -16.85 -1.32 -1.31
C ALA A 50 -15.43 -1.74 -0.88
N ARG A 51 -14.41 -1.06 -1.38
CA ARG A 51 -12.99 -1.33 -1.07
C ARG A 51 -12.17 -0.06 -1.16
N THR A 52 -11.22 0.12 -0.25
CA THR A 52 -10.25 1.20 -0.23
C THR A 52 -8.84 0.65 -0.43
N VAL A 53 -8.14 1.14 -1.45
CA VAL A 53 -6.76 0.80 -1.73
C VAL A 53 -5.93 2.07 -1.68
N ALA A 54 -4.89 2.06 -0.86
CA ALA A 54 -3.95 3.15 -0.73
C ALA A 54 -2.57 2.76 -1.25
N LEU A 55 -1.96 3.65 -2.03
CA LEU A 55 -0.67 3.45 -2.66
C LEU A 55 0.32 4.45 -2.07
N LEU A 56 1.31 3.94 -1.35
CA LEU A 56 2.48 4.69 -0.88
C LEU A 56 3.36 5.11 -2.07
N PRO A 57 4.05 6.25 -1.96
CA PRO A 57 5.12 6.62 -2.87
C PRO A 57 6.17 5.51 -2.93
N GLY A 58 6.57 5.12 -4.15
CA GLY A 58 7.51 4.03 -4.37
C GLY A 58 8.86 4.23 -3.69
N GLU A 59 9.29 5.48 -3.49
CA GLU A 59 10.52 5.81 -2.76
C GLU A 59 10.51 5.42 -1.28
N GLN A 60 9.34 5.18 -0.70
CA GLN A 60 9.17 4.76 0.70
C GLN A 60 9.04 3.24 0.86
N VAL A 61 8.99 2.51 -0.26
CA VAL A 61 8.75 1.08 -0.27
C VAL A 61 9.88 0.36 -1.01
N ALA A 62 10.48 -0.61 -0.34
CA ALA A 62 11.43 -1.52 -0.96
C ALA A 62 10.73 -2.84 -1.30
N SER A 63 11.06 -3.40 -2.46
CA SER A 63 10.67 -4.77 -2.78
C SER A 63 11.84 -5.58 -3.32
N ARG A 64 11.95 -6.85 -2.92
CA ARG A 64 12.95 -7.79 -3.44
C ARG A 64 12.36 -9.15 -3.76
N PRO A 65 12.75 -9.75 -4.90
CA PRO A 65 12.43 -11.14 -5.16
C PRO A 65 13.16 -12.03 -4.15
N MET A 66 12.46 -13.05 -3.64
CA MET A 66 12.99 -14.01 -2.68
C MET A 66 13.53 -15.23 -3.44
N PRO A 67 14.86 -15.41 -3.56
CA PRO A 67 15.45 -16.46 -4.40
C PRO A 67 15.20 -17.88 -3.87
N ALA A 68 15.00 -18.03 -2.56
CA ALA A 68 14.68 -19.29 -1.92
C ALA A 68 13.44 -19.14 -1.05
N ALA A 69 12.29 -19.61 -1.54
CA ALA A 69 11.04 -19.60 -0.80
C ALA A 69 10.91 -20.87 0.06
N PRO A 70 11.00 -20.78 1.39
CA PRO A 70 10.78 -21.94 2.24
C PRO A 70 9.33 -22.42 2.12
N ARG A 71 9.10 -23.72 2.28
CA ARG A 71 7.73 -24.25 2.40
C ARG A 71 7.12 -23.80 3.74
N GLY A 72 6.02 -23.04 3.65
CA GLY A 72 5.20 -22.61 4.78
C GLY A 72 5.25 -21.11 5.06
N ALA A 73 4.07 -20.51 5.30
CA ALA A 73 3.90 -19.05 5.42
C ALA A 73 4.77 -18.41 6.51
N ALA A 74 4.85 -19.04 7.70
CA ALA A 74 5.66 -18.50 8.80
C ALA A 74 7.17 -18.46 8.47
N LYS A 75 7.68 -19.50 7.78
CA LYS A 75 9.08 -19.55 7.35
C LYS A 75 9.35 -18.56 6.21
N LEU A 76 8.39 -18.38 5.32
CA LEU A 76 8.46 -17.39 4.26
C LEU A 76 8.52 -15.97 4.84
N GLN A 77 7.66 -15.66 5.82
CA GLN A 77 7.69 -14.37 6.50
C GLN A 77 9.03 -14.11 7.21
N ALA A 78 9.56 -15.10 7.93
CA ALA A 78 10.87 -14.97 8.59
C ALA A 78 12.00 -14.76 7.58
N ALA A 79 12.00 -15.49 6.46
CA ALA A 79 12.99 -15.32 5.40
C ALA A 79 12.92 -13.94 4.75
N ALA A 80 11.71 -13.38 4.58
CA ALA A 80 11.53 -12.01 4.10
C ALA A 80 12.08 -10.99 5.11
N GLY A 81 11.87 -11.22 6.40
CA GLY A 81 12.50 -10.44 7.48
C GLY A 81 14.00 -10.32 7.31
N TYR A 82 14.70 -11.46 7.31
CA TYR A 82 16.16 -11.50 7.18
C TYR A 82 16.66 -10.87 5.87
N LEU A 83 15.95 -11.11 4.75
CA LEU A 83 16.31 -10.52 3.46
C LEU A 83 16.21 -8.99 3.49
N MET A 84 15.13 -8.45 4.05
CA MET A 84 14.91 -7.01 4.11
C MET A 84 15.87 -6.34 5.09
N GLU A 85 16.21 -6.98 6.21
CA GLU A 85 17.20 -6.46 7.16
C GLU A 85 18.57 -6.29 6.49
N ASP A 86 19.02 -7.32 5.77
CA ASP A 86 20.31 -7.30 5.07
C ASP A 86 20.34 -6.24 3.95
N GLU A 87 19.26 -6.12 3.18
CA GLU A 87 19.16 -5.20 2.04
C GLU A 87 19.00 -3.73 2.45
N LEU A 88 18.28 -3.45 3.53
CA LEU A 88 17.98 -2.08 3.97
C LEU A 88 18.93 -1.59 5.06
N GLY A 89 19.66 -2.48 5.74
CA GLY A 89 20.48 -2.13 6.89
C GLY A 89 19.67 -1.60 8.08
N GLU A 90 18.36 -1.89 8.10
CA GLU A 90 17.43 -1.54 9.18
C GLU A 90 16.98 -2.82 9.89
N SER A 91 16.68 -2.74 11.19
CA SER A 91 16.12 -3.89 11.92
C SER A 91 14.71 -4.21 11.42
N ALA A 92 14.35 -5.50 11.37
CA ALA A 92 13.02 -5.97 11.00
C ALA A 92 11.93 -5.40 11.91
N GLU A 93 12.25 -5.04 13.16
CA GLU A 93 11.32 -4.40 14.10
C GLU A 93 10.95 -2.97 13.66
N ALA A 94 11.82 -2.28 12.92
CA ALA A 94 11.56 -0.96 12.37
C ALA A 94 10.81 -1.00 11.02
N LEU A 95 10.55 -2.20 10.49
CA LEU A 95 9.97 -2.42 9.18
C LEU A 95 8.62 -3.11 9.28
N ARG A 96 7.68 -2.69 8.44
CA ARG A 96 6.49 -3.46 8.15
C ARG A 96 6.72 -4.27 6.89
N ILE A 97 6.79 -5.59 7.05
CA ILE A 97 7.15 -6.51 5.97
C ILE A 97 5.95 -7.37 5.56
N ALA A 98 5.65 -7.38 4.27
CA ALA A 98 4.65 -8.22 3.63
C ALA A 98 5.30 -9.13 2.59
N VAL A 99 4.69 -10.29 2.32
CA VAL A 99 5.17 -11.23 1.29
C VAL A 99 4.06 -11.58 0.30
N ALA A 100 4.30 -11.31 -0.98
CA ALA A 100 3.47 -11.80 -2.07
C ALA A 100 3.94 -13.21 -2.48
N GLY A 101 3.42 -14.23 -1.78
CA GLY A 101 3.83 -15.64 -1.91
C GLY A 101 3.38 -16.33 -3.21
N GLU A 102 2.30 -15.86 -3.84
CA GLU A 102 1.76 -16.42 -5.09
C GLU A 102 2.62 -16.08 -6.33
N ARG A 103 3.59 -15.16 -6.20
CA ARG A 103 4.53 -14.83 -7.27
C ARG A 103 5.67 -15.84 -7.32
N THR A 104 6.22 -16.05 -8.52
CA THR A 104 7.42 -16.87 -8.71
C THR A 104 8.53 -16.04 -9.37
N PRO A 105 9.64 -15.73 -8.66
CA PRO A 105 9.85 -15.96 -7.23
C PRO A 105 8.92 -15.07 -6.35
N PRO A 106 8.67 -15.44 -5.08
CA PRO A 106 7.91 -14.59 -4.16
C PRO A 106 8.54 -13.21 -4.01
N LEU A 107 7.72 -12.21 -3.69
CA LEU A 107 8.18 -10.84 -3.52
C LEU A 107 8.05 -10.43 -2.05
N ALA A 108 9.17 -10.10 -1.41
CA ALA A 108 9.17 -9.42 -0.12
C ALA A 108 9.02 -7.91 -0.37
N ILE A 109 8.16 -7.27 0.42
CA ILE A 109 7.85 -5.84 0.35
C ILE A 109 8.01 -5.27 1.75
N ALA A 110 8.73 -4.18 1.90
CA ALA A 110 8.98 -3.52 3.17
C ALA A 110 8.79 -2.01 3.07
N ALA A 111 8.19 -1.43 4.11
CA ALA A 111 8.16 0.00 4.36
C ALA A 111 8.52 0.24 5.83
N LYS A 112 8.91 1.47 6.19
CA LYS A 112 9.16 1.82 7.59
C LYS A 112 7.87 1.69 8.39
N ALA A 113 7.94 1.03 9.55
CA ALA A 113 6.81 0.87 10.45
C ALA A 113 6.20 2.23 10.80
N ALA A 114 7.03 3.22 11.14
CA ALA A 114 6.57 4.58 11.44
C ALA A 114 5.74 5.23 10.33
N ILE A 115 6.04 4.97 9.05
CA ILE A 115 5.25 5.50 7.92
C ILE A 115 3.91 4.79 7.84
N VAL A 116 3.91 3.46 7.95
CA VAL A 116 2.69 2.65 7.89
C VAL A 116 1.75 2.98 9.06
N ASP A 117 2.31 3.10 10.26
CA ASP A 117 1.57 3.40 11.48
C ASP A 117 0.98 4.83 11.42
N ALA A 118 1.74 5.82 10.95
CA ALA A 118 1.23 7.18 10.76
C ALA A 118 0.05 7.23 9.79
N TRP A 119 0.10 6.47 8.69
CA TRP A 119 -1.03 6.36 7.76
C TRP A 119 -2.22 5.60 8.36
N ALA A 120 -1.97 4.51 9.10
CA ALA A 120 -3.02 3.76 9.78
C ALA A 120 -3.77 4.63 10.80
N ASP A 121 -3.04 5.44 11.58
CA ASP A 121 -3.60 6.39 12.53
C ASP A 121 -4.42 7.47 11.82
N ALA A 122 -3.93 8.00 10.69
CA ALA A 122 -4.63 8.99 9.89
C ALA A 122 -5.95 8.45 9.31
N PHE A 123 -5.95 7.22 8.79
CA PHE A 123 -7.15 6.54 8.33
C PHE A 123 -8.17 6.33 9.45
N ALA A 124 -7.71 5.85 10.62
CA ALA A 124 -8.56 5.66 11.78
C ALA A 124 -9.16 6.98 12.28
N ALA A 125 -8.38 8.07 12.32
CA ALA A 125 -8.84 9.39 12.72
C ALA A 125 -9.89 9.97 11.77
N ALA A 126 -9.78 9.68 10.48
CA ALA A 126 -10.75 10.07 9.46
C ALA A 126 -11.98 9.16 9.37
N GLY A 127 -12.01 8.05 10.13
CA GLY A 127 -13.08 7.06 10.05
C GLY A 127 -13.10 6.29 8.72
N VAL A 128 -11.97 6.22 8.03
CA VAL A 128 -11.82 5.51 6.76
C VAL A 128 -11.13 4.17 7.01
N GLU A 129 -11.72 3.07 6.54
CA GLU A 129 -11.06 1.76 6.56
C GLU A 129 -10.20 1.60 5.31
N CYS A 130 -8.92 1.25 5.50
CA CYS A 130 -7.98 0.97 4.41
C CYS A 130 -7.77 -0.55 4.28
N ASP A 131 -8.33 -1.16 3.22
CA ASP A 131 -8.24 -2.61 3.01
C ASP A 131 -6.87 -3.06 2.53
N VAL A 132 -6.21 -2.24 1.72
CA VAL A 132 -4.90 -2.56 1.12
C VAL A 132 -4.01 -1.34 1.13
N LEU A 133 -2.81 -1.51 1.67
CA LEU A 133 -1.70 -0.59 1.51
C LEU A 133 -0.65 -1.25 0.61
N SER A 134 -0.30 -0.60 -0.50
CA SER A 134 0.68 -1.09 -1.47
C SER A 134 1.62 0.04 -1.91
N ALA A 135 2.56 -0.25 -2.80
CA ALA A 135 3.38 0.76 -3.47
C ALA A 135 2.80 1.13 -4.83
N ASP A 136 2.96 2.38 -5.24
CA ASP A 136 2.52 2.90 -6.54
C ASP A 136 3.08 2.10 -7.74
N TYR A 137 4.36 1.75 -7.73
CA TYR A 137 5.01 1.03 -8.83
C TYR A 137 4.50 -0.41 -8.98
N LEU A 138 3.92 -0.99 -7.93
CA LEU A 138 3.29 -2.32 -8.00
C LEU A 138 1.91 -2.29 -8.68
N ALA A 139 1.31 -1.11 -8.82
CA ALA A 139 0.06 -0.92 -9.55
C ALA A 139 0.28 -0.69 -11.05
N LEU A 140 1.53 -0.52 -11.49
CA LEU A 140 1.86 -0.43 -12.90
C LEU A 140 1.56 -1.77 -13.60
N PRO A 141 1.07 -1.73 -14.85
CA PRO A 141 0.84 -2.95 -15.60
C PRO A 141 2.15 -3.71 -15.74
N SER A 142 2.13 -5.00 -15.43
CA SER A 142 3.26 -5.87 -15.77
C SER A 142 3.40 -5.86 -17.29
N SER A 143 4.61 -5.64 -17.78
CA SER A 143 4.99 -5.96 -19.16
C SER A 143 4.98 -7.48 -19.35
N ALA A 144 3.82 -8.11 -19.24
CA ALA A 144 3.63 -9.45 -19.79
C ALA A 144 3.67 -9.27 -21.32
N GLU A 145 4.59 -10.00 -21.94
CA GLU A 145 4.98 -9.95 -23.34
C GLU A 145 3.77 -9.88 -24.30
N ALA A 146 3.94 -9.11 -25.38
CA ALA A 146 3.19 -9.29 -26.63
C ALA A 146 3.61 -10.58 -27.33
#